data_AF-A0A3C8CB82-F1
#
_entry.id   AF-A0A3C8CB82-F1
#
_cell.length_a   1.000
_cell.length_b   1.000
_cell.length_c   1.000
_cell.angle_alpha   90.00
_cell.angle_beta   90.00
_cell.angle_gamma   90.00
#
_symmetry.space_group_name_H-M   'P 1'
#
loop_
_entity.id
_entity.type
_entity.pdbx_description
1 polymer ?
#
loop_
_entity_poly.entity_id
_entity_poly.type
_entity_poly.pdbx_seq_one_letter_code
_entity_poly.pdbx_strand_id
1 'polypeptide(L)'
;MADSKFKNQQIFIDRRPIWIVLFDRLRRYIVLALFFGIFALLLTQEGPSDLSPEGYKVLCLFFLCVSLWSTNLIPLSITSLLAIAAVPLLGIMDASQAYSYFGNKAVFFILGVFILSASMIACGLSTRISFWVMEHWSETPGRLVTATYCFAGISSCFMSEHAVAVILFPIIHEIVQSLNLKRENSVFGKSLYFAMAWGCIIGGAMTVLGGGRVPLGIEMLEKATAGQQTLGILKYTQLSFPLVLLLFAGGWLALKIMFPPDIHDIEPARKALKQKSLVMGRVTFQEKGIALVMGGTLFCWFGYGDQLGIANIAIIAIVLLFVLNLITWKMVEAHINWAIVLMYGGAICLGEVMAESGAALWLAEKLFSGLVESGLVFLLVMAVLS
;
A
#
# COMPACT_ATOMS: atom_id res chain seq x y z
N MET A 1 -5.18 1.52 -48.27
CA MET A 1 -5.34 1.03 -46.87
C MET A 1 -4.64 1.97 -45.88
N ALA A 2 -4.86 3.29 -45.98
CA ALA A 2 -4.17 4.31 -45.19
C ALA A 2 -5.08 5.44 -44.61
N ASP A 3 -6.38 5.46 -44.93
CA ASP A 3 -7.26 6.60 -44.62
C ASP A 3 -8.14 6.47 -43.37
N SER A 4 -7.98 5.43 -42.55
CA SER A 4 -8.87 5.22 -41.38
C SER A 4 -8.35 5.76 -40.04
N LYS A 5 -7.13 6.34 -39.98
CA LYS A 5 -6.50 6.75 -38.71
C LYS A 5 -6.80 8.18 -38.23
N PHE A 6 -7.53 9.01 -38.99
CA PHE A 6 -7.74 10.43 -38.65
C PHE A 6 -9.17 10.80 -38.19
N LYS A 7 -10.10 9.85 -38.06
CA LYS A 7 -11.45 10.14 -37.56
C LYS A 7 -11.46 10.14 -36.02
N ASN A 8 -11.76 11.31 -35.44
CA ASN A 8 -11.97 11.63 -34.01
C ASN A 8 -10.77 12.11 -33.18
N GLN A 9 -9.98 13.06 -33.66
CA GLN A 9 -9.41 14.06 -32.74
C GLN A 9 -10.45 15.16 -32.51
N GLN A 10 -11.21 15.05 -31.42
CA GLN A 10 -12.06 16.16 -30.96
C GLN A 10 -11.13 17.35 -30.64
N ILE A 11 -11.12 18.37 -31.49
CA ILE A 11 -10.39 19.62 -31.24
C ILE A 11 -11.11 20.35 -30.10
N PHE A 12 -10.59 20.24 -28.89
CA PHE A 12 -11.09 20.98 -27.73
C PHE A 12 -10.54 22.41 -27.78
N ILE A 13 -11.39 23.38 -28.10
CA ILE A 13 -11.03 24.81 -28.08
C ILE A 13 -11.27 25.34 -26.67
N ASP A 14 -10.20 25.41 -25.87
CA ASP A 14 -10.22 26.02 -24.54
C ASP A 14 -10.34 27.55 -24.68
N ARG A 15 -11.45 28.12 -24.20
CA ARG A 15 -11.74 29.57 -24.27
C ARG A 15 -11.19 30.37 -23.08
N ARG A 16 -10.50 29.71 -22.13
CA ARG A 16 -9.86 30.41 -21.01
C ARG A 16 -8.72 31.31 -21.52
N PRO A 17 -8.43 32.43 -20.84
CA PRO A 17 -7.25 33.26 -21.14
C PRO A 17 -5.97 32.43 -21.26
N ILE A 18 -5.10 32.76 -22.23
CA ILE A 18 -3.92 31.93 -22.56
C ILE A 18 -3.00 31.69 -21.37
N TRP A 19 -2.88 32.66 -20.46
CA TRP A 19 -2.08 32.54 -19.24
C TRP A 19 -2.64 31.50 -18.26
N ILE A 20 -3.96 31.34 -18.18
CA ILE A 20 -4.61 30.30 -17.37
C ILE A 20 -4.38 28.93 -17.98
N VAL A 21 -4.47 28.82 -19.31
CA VAL A 21 -4.22 27.54 -20.02
C VAL A 21 -2.75 27.14 -19.89
N LEU A 22 -1.83 28.09 -20.03
CA LEU A 22 -0.40 27.87 -19.83
C LEU A 22 -0.11 27.47 -18.38
N PHE A 23 -0.69 28.16 -17.40
CA PHE A 23 -0.53 27.81 -16.00
C PHE A 23 -1.09 26.40 -15.69
N ASP A 24 -2.27 26.06 -16.18
CA ASP A 24 -2.90 24.74 -15.95
C ASP A 24 -2.04 23.60 -16.54
N ARG A 25 -1.49 23.81 -17.75
CA ARG A 25 -0.58 22.85 -18.40
C ARG A 25 0.80 22.78 -17.77
N LEU A 26 1.32 23.92 -17.30
CA LEU A 26 2.66 24.03 -16.73
C LEU A 26 2.69 23.84 -15.21
N ARG A 27 1.53 23.80 -14.54
CA ARG A 27 1.41 23.73 -13.08
C ARG A 27 2.30 22.65 -12.49
N ARG A 28 2.28 21.45 -13.09
CA ARG A 28 3.13 20.33 -12.65
C ARG A 28 4.61 20.70 -12.69
N TYR A 29 5.09 21.26 -13.79
CA TYR A 29 6.49 21.64 -13.96
C TYR A 29 6.90 22.82 -13.08
N ILE A 30 6.00 23.80 -12.90
CA ILE A 30 6.22 24.95 -12.01
C ILE A 30 6.39 24.48 -10.57
N VAL A 31 5.52 23.60 -10.08
CA VAL A 31 5.62 23.09 -8.70
C VAL A 31 6.86 22.21 -8.53
N LEU A 32 7.23 21.42 -9.52
CA LEU A 32 8.50 20.68 -9.50
C LEU A 32 9.71 21.63 -9.44
N ALA A 33 9.75 22.64 -10.32
CA ALA A 33 10.81 23.64 -10.30
C ALA A 33 10.87 24.39 -8.97
N LEU A 34 9.73 24.66 -8.35
CA LEU A 34 9.65 25.26 -7.03
C LEU A 34 10.26 24.34 -5.96
N PHE A 35 9.86 23.07 -5.89
CA PHE A 35 10.39 22.15 -4.87
C PHE A 35 11.90 21.89 -5.04
N PHE A 36 12.37 21.66 -6.27
CA PHE A 36 13.80 21.52 -6.53
C PHE A 36 14.56 22.84 -6.33
N GLY A 37 13.94 23.98 -6.64
CA GLY A 37 14.52 25.31 -6.40
C GLY A 37 14.67 25.63 -4.92
N ILE A 38 13.64 25.33 -4.11
CA ILE A 38 13.70 25.45 -2.65
C ILE A 38 14.77 24.51 -2.10
N PHE A 39 14.79 23.26 -2.55
CA PHE A 39 15.81 22.28 -2.14
C PHE A 39 17.24 22.78 -2.46
N ALA A 40 17.48 23.26 -3.68
CA ALA A 40 18.78 23.80 -4.07
C ALA A 40 19.15 25.04 -3.24
N LEU A 41 18.19 25.93 -2.97
CA LEU A 41 18.41 27.10 -2.12
C LEU A 41 18.76 26.70 -0.69
N LEU A 42 18.07 25.72 -0.10
CA LEU A 42 18.38 25.20 1.23
C LEU A 42 19.80 24.61 1.29
N LEU A 43 20.22 23.86 0.26
CA LEU A 43 21.59 23.34 0.20
C LEU A 43 22.69 24.41 0.14
N THR A 44 22.37 25.65 -0.25
CA THR A 44 23.34 26.77 -0.23
C THR A 44 23.44 27.46 1.13
N GLN A 45 22.49 27.22 2.04
CA GLN A 45 22.50 27.81 3.37
C GLN A 45 23.39 27.00 4.31
N GLU A 46 23.97 27.67 5.31
CA GLU A 46 24.60 26.99 6.42
C GLU A 46 23.53 26.39 7.34
N GLY A 47 23.68 25.11 7.66
CA GLY A 47 22.77 24.41 8.56
C GLY A 47 22.85 24.92 10.00
N PRO A 48 21.93 24.48 10.87
CA PRO A 48 21.99 24.76 12.30
C PRO A 48 23.35 24.34 12.90
N SER A 49 23.91 25.17 13.79
CA SER A 49 25.22 24.91 14.40
C SER A 49 25.26 23.67 15.30
N ASP A 50 24.09 23.18 15.71
CA ASP A 50 23.90 21.98 16.53
C ASP A 50 23.63 20.71 15.70
N LEU A 51 23.79 20.77 14.36
CA LEU A 51 23.60 19.64 13.46
C LEU A 51 24.81 19.46 12.53
N SER A 52 25.17 18.20 12.23
CA SER A 52 26.21 17.90 11.27
C SER A 52 25.85 18.41 9.86
N PRO A 53 26.84 18.78 9.03
CA PRO A 53 26.60 19.15 7.63
C PRO A 53 25.85 18.05 6.85
N GLU A 54 26.20 16.79 7.09
CA GLU A 54 25.55 15.62 6.51
C GLU A 54 24.09 15.53 6.98
N GLY A 55 23.84 15.69 8.28
CA GLY A 55 22.49 15.70 8.86
C GLY A 55 21.62 16.80 8.26
N TYR A 56 22.15 18.00 8.07
CA TYR A 56 21.43 19.09 7.42
C TYR A 56 21.06 18.78 5.96
N LYS A 57 22.00 18.24 5.18
CA LYS A 57 21.75 17.85 3.77
C LYS A 57 20.67 16.77 3.69
N VAL A 58 20.68 15.81 4.61
CA VAL A 58 19.64 14.77 4.67
C VAL A 58 18.28 15.36 5.04
N LEU A 59 18.21 16.33 5.96
CA LEU A 59 16.94 17.01 6.26
C LEU A 59 16.39 17.76 5.04
N CYS A 60 17.26 18.41 4.27
CA CYS A 60 16.86 19.06 3.02
C CYS A 60 16.31 18.04 2.01
N LEU A 61 16.99 16.89 1.88
CA LEU A 61 16.55 15.80 1.00
C LEU A 61 15.23 15.19 1.48
N PHE A 62 15.08 14.98 2.78
CA PHE A 62 13.85 14.50 3.40
C PHE A 62 12.69 15.45 3.13
N PHE A 63 12.88 16.76 3.30
CA PHE A 63 11.87 17.76 2.99
C PHE A 63 11.43 17.71 1.51
N LEU A 64 12.39 17.57 0.59
CA LEU A 64 12.09 17.37 -0.84
C LEU A 64 11.27 16.10 -1.07
N CYS A 65 11.69 14.97 -0.49
CA CYS A 65 11.00 13.68 -0.63
C CYS A 65 9.57 13.73 -0.08
N VAL A 66 9.35 14.30 1.11
CA VAL A 66 8.01 14.47 1.72
C VAL A 66 7.13 15.38 0.86
N SER A 67 7.68 16.47 0.32
CA SER A 67 6.96 17.38 -0.60
C SER A 67 6.55 16.66 -1.89
N LEU A 68 7.43 15.85 -2.46
CA LEU A 68 7.14 15.07 -3.67
C LEU A 68 6.16 13.92 -3.41
N TRP A 69 6.27 13.23 -2.27
CA TRP A 69 5.36 12.15 -1.89
C TRP A 69 3.95 12.66 -1.58
N SER A 70 3.82 13.75 -0.82
CA SER A 70 2.51 14.34 -0.47
C SER A 70 1.76 14.88 -1.69
N THR A 71 2.49 15.44 -2.67
CA THR A 71 1.88 15.99 -3.89
C THR A 71 1.73 14.98 -5.02
N ASN A 72 2.39 13.82 -4.91
CA ASN A 72 2.43 12.77 -5.95
C ASN A 72 2.78 13.31 -7.36
N LEU A 73 3.60 14.37 -7.43
CA LEU A 73 4.05 14.97 -8.71
C LEU A 73 5.00 14.05 -9.47
N ILE A 74 5.79 13.30 -8.71
CA ILE A 74 6.64 12.20 -9.16
C ILE A 74 6.13 10.95 -8.45
N PRO A 75 5.96 9.81 -9.15
CA PRO A 75 5.52 8.57 -8.52
C PRO A 75 6.38 8.20 -7.31
N LEU A 76 5.76 7.71 -6.24
CA LEU A 76 6.40 7.44 -4.95
C LEU A 76 7.72 6.63 -5.09
N SER A 77 7.72 5.60 -5.94
CA SER A 77 8.88 4.76 -6.23
C SER A 77 10.04 5.50 -6.88
N ILE A 78 9.74 6.44 -7.78
CA ILE A 78 10.74 7.24 -8.49
C ILE A 78 11.33 8.29 -7.54
N THR A 79 10.52 8.89 -6.68
CA THR A 79 11.01 9.76 -5.60
C THR A 79 11.91 8.99 -4.63
N SER A 80 11.58 7.73 -4.32
CA SER A 80 12.44 6.85 -3.50
C SER A 80 13.76 6.53 -4.18
N LEU A 81 13.77 6.25 -5.50
CA LEU A 81 15.00 6.07 -6.26
C LEU A 81 15.85 7.35 -6.31
N LEU A 82 15.20 8.50 -6.47
CA LEU A 82 15.87 9.81 -6.37
C LEU A 82 16.52 9.98 -5.00
N ALA A 83 15.83 9.64 -3.91
CA ALA A 83 16.38 9.73 -2.56
C ALA A 83 17.65 8.88 -2.41
N ILE A 84 17.58 7.60 -2.80
CA ILE A 84 18.72 6.67 -2.74
C ILE A 84 19.92 7.19 -3.54
N ALA A 85 19.69 7.73 -4.75
CA ALA A 85 20.75 8.26 -5.58
C ALA A 85 21.31 9.60 -5.05
N ALA A 86 20.46 10.44 -4.46
CA ALA A 86 20.86 11.75 -3.96
C ALA A 86 21.77 11.67 -2.74
N VAL A 87 21.61 10.66 -1.87
CA VAL A 87 22.44 10.48 -0.66
C VAL A 87 23.95 10.51 -0.98
N PRO A 88 24.50 9.63 -1.84
CA PRO A 88 25.92 9.69 -2.17
C PRO A 88 26.30 10.90 -3.03
N LEU A 89 25.41 11.37 -3.92
CA LEU A 89 25.68 12.55 -4.76
C LEU A 89 25.87 13.84 -3.95
N LEU A 90 25.18 13.96 -2.81
CA LEU A 90 25.31 15.09 -1.90
C LEU A 90 26.50 14.94 -0.93
N GLY A 91 27.22 13.81 -1.00
CA GLY A 91 28.32 13.47 -0.09
C GLY A 91 27.86 13.26 1.34
N ILE A 92 26.63 12.75 1.53
CA ILE A 92 26.10 12.44 2.87
C ILE A 92 26.71 11.14 3.40
N MET A 93 26.84 10.14 2.54
CA MET A 93 27.28 8.79 2.89
C MET A 93 27.85 8.10 1.65
N ASP A 94 28.72 7.10 1.83
CA ASP A 94 29.21 6.27 0.74
C ASP A 94 28.08 5.53 -0.01
N ALA A 95 28.25 5.36 -1.32
CA ALA A 95 27.25 4.72 -2.17
C ALA A 95 27.01 3.24 -1.80
N SER A 96 28.06 2.49 -1.42
CA SER A 96 27.93 1.09 -1.00
C SER A 96 27.05 0.99 0.24
N GLN A 97 27.29 1.86 1.22
CA GLN A 97 26.51 1.91 2.45
C GLN A 97 25.05 2.33 2.16
N ALA A 98 24.83 3.39 1.39
CA ALA A 98 23.49 3.85 1.03
C ALA A 98 22.67 2.76 0.31
N TYR A 99 23.28 2.06 -0.65
CA TYR A 99 22.61 0.97 -1.38
C TYR A 99 22.40 -0.27 -0.52
N SER A 100 23.25 -0.53 0.48
CA SER A 100 23.09 -1.67 1.39
C SER A 100 21.78 -1.63 2.17
N TYR A 101 21.25 -0.44 2.52
CA TYR A 101 19.96 -0.32 3.21
C TYR A 101 18.77 -0.79 2.38
N PHE A 102 18.89 -0.82 1.04
CA PHE A 102 17.85 -1.40 0.19
C PHE A 102 17.73 -2.93 0.44
N GLY A 103 18.82 -3.58 0.84
CA GLY A 103 18.88 -5.00 1.20
C GLY A 103 18.27 -5.34 2.56
N ASN A 104 17.46 -4.45 3.14
CA ASN A 104 16.85 -4.65 4.45
C ASN A 104 15.84 -5.82 4.48
N LYS A 105 15.76 -6.53 5.61
CA LYS A 105 14.84 -7.66 5.80
C LYS A 105 13.37 -7.32 5.54
N ALA A 106 12.93 -6.10 5.86
CA ALA A 106 11.57 -5.63 5.61
C ALA A 106 11.27 -5.54 4.11
N VAL A 107 12.23 -5.10 3.29
CA VAL A 107 12.10 -5.04 1.81
C VAL A 107 11.93 -6.45 1.24
N PHE A 108 12.77 -7.39 1.67
CA PHE A 108 12.67 -8.79 1.25
C PHE A 108 11.38 -9.47 1.71
N PHE A 109 10.90 -9.14 2.91
CA PHE A 109 9.60 -9.62 3.38
C PHE A 109 8.44 -9.08 2.53
N ILE A 110 8.42 -7.78 2.24
CA ILE A 110 7.40 -7.14 1.40
C ILE A 110 7.41 -7.74 -0.01
N LEU A 111 8.60 -7.94 -0.60
CA LEU A 111 8.75 -8.63 -1.88
C LEU A 111 8.17 -10.05 -1.80
N GLY A 112 8.48 -10.78 -0.73
CA GLY A 112 7.96 -12.10 -0.40
C GLY A 112 6.44 -12.17 -0.46
N VAL A 113 5.79 -11.33 0.35
CA VAL A 113 4.33 -11.23 0.46
C VAL A 113 3.69 -10.85 -0.87
N PHE A 114 4.29 -9.94 -1.64
CA PHE A 114 3.74 -9.56 -2.95
C PHE A 114 3.83 -10.68 -3.98
N ILE A 115 4.92 -11.45 -4.03
CA ILE A 115 5.01 -12.57 -4.97
C ILE A 115 4.03 -13.68 -4.58
N LEU A 116 3.87 -13.97 -3.28
CA LEU A 116 2.86 -14.92 -2.79
C LEU A 116 1.44 -14.45 -3.12
N SER A 117 1.13 -13.17 -2.87
CA SER A 117 -0.17 -12.58 -3.22
C SER A 117 -0.42 -12.60 -4.74
N ALA A 118 0.59 -12.24 -5.53
CA ALA A 118 0.57 -12.28 -6.99
C ALA A 118 0.31 -13.70 -7.51
N SER A 119 0.87 -14.72 -6.85
CA SER A 119 0.65 -16.13 -7.20
C SER A 119 -0.82 -16.53 -7.00
N MET A 120 -1.44 -16.10 -5.90
CA MET A 120 -2.86 -16.36 -5.63
C MET A 120 -3.79 -15.60 -6.60
N ILE A 121 -3.42 -14.39 -7.01
CA ILE A 121 -4.14 -13.63 -8.04
C ILE A 121 -4.01 -14.32 -9.40
N ALA A 122 -2.78 -14.65 -9.80
CA ALA A 122 -2.49 -15.19 -11.13
C ALA A 122 -3.17 -16.53 -11.39
N CYS A 123 -3.31 -17.40 -10.36
CA CYS A 123 -4.01 -18.67 -10.49
C CYS A 123 -5.54 -18.56 -10.35
N GLY A 124 -6.08 -17.39 -10.02
CA GLY A 124 -7.51 -17.15 -9.87
C GLY A 124 -8.11 -17.59 -8.53
N LEU A 125 -7.31 -18.13 -7.60
CA LEU A 125 -7.77 -18.59 -6.29
C LEU A 125 -8.46 -17.46 -5.51
N SER A 126 -7.83 -16.27 -5.43
CA SER A 126 -8.41 -15.15 -4.70
C SER A 126 -9.72 -14.65 -5.32
N THR A 127 -9.80 -14.65 -6.65
CA THR A 127 -11.02 -14.30 -7.39
C THR A 127 -12.14 -15.30 -7.11
N ARG A 128 -11.82 -16.60 -7.07
CA ARG A 128 -12.78 -17.67 -6.73
C ARG A 128 -13.36 -17.52 -5.33
N ILE A 129 -12.51 -17.24 -4.34
CA ILE A 129 -12.96 -17.01 -2.96
C ILE A 129 -13.84 -15.76 -2.89
N SER A 130 -13.46 -14.68 -3.60
CA SER A 130 -14.25 -13.43 -3.65
C SER A 130 -15.66 -13.68 -4.19
N PHE A 131 -15.79 -14.39 -5.31
CA PHE A 131 -17.10 -14.74 -5.86
C PHE A 131 -17.91 -15.63 -4.94
N TRP A 132 -17.28 -16.62 -4.29
CA TRP A 132 -17.97 -17.48 -3.34
C TRP A 132 -18.58 -16.69 -2.18
N VAL A 133 -17.82 -15.76 -1.59
CA VAL A 133 -18.31 -14.90 -0.50
C VAL A 133 -19.44 -14.01 -0.99
N MET A 134 -19.27 -13.36 -2.15
CA MET A 134 -20.31 -12.50 -2.69
C MET A 134 -21.57 -13.29 -3.02
N GLU A 135 -21.51 -14.46 -3.64
CA GLU A 135 -22.70 -15.24 -4.00
C GLU A 135 -23.52 -15.68 -2.77
N HIS A 136 -22.85 -16.08 -1.68
CA HIS A 136 -23.48 -16.62 -0.48
C HIS A 136 -23.95 -15.54 0.51
N TRP A 137 -23.30 -14.38 0.55
CA TRP A 137 -23.54 -13.36 1.59
C TRP A 137 -24.14 -12.06 1.04
N SER A 138 -24.58 -12.00 -0.22
CA SER A 138 -25.14 -10.80 -0.87
C SER A 138 -26.64 -10.88 -1.19
N GLU A 139 -27.47 -11.32 -0.24
CA GLU A 139 -28.92 -11.39 -0.51
C GLU A 139 -29.61 -10.02 -0.62
N THR A 140 -29.08 -9.01 0.08
CA THR A 140 -29.61 -7.64 0.05
C THR A 140 -28.49 -6.64 -0.21
N PRO A 141 -28.79 -5.42 -0.71
CA PRO A 141 -27.80 -4.38 -0.91
C PRO A 141 -26.89 -4.15 0.31
N GLY A 142 -27.48 -3.97 1.50
CA GLY A 142 -26.72 -3.75 2.73
C GLY A 142 -25.85 -4.95 3.14
N ARG A 143 -26.30 -6.18 2.84
CA ARG A 143 -25.49 -7.39 3.04
C ARG A 143 -24.35 -7.49 2.05
N LEU A 144 -24.54 -7.10 0.79
CA LEU A 144 -23.45 -7.06 -0.20
C LEU A 144 -22.34 -6.07 0.19
N VAL A 145 -22.72 -4.87 0.67
CA VAL A 145 -21.76 -3.88 1.18
C VAL A 145 -21.01 -4.44 2.39
N THR A 146 -21.72 -5.07 3.33
CA THR A 146 -21.12 -5.70 4.51
C THR A 146 -20.19 -6.85 4.10
N ALA A 147 -20.61 -7.72 3.18
CA ALA A 147 -19.79 -8.82 2.69
C ALA A 147 -18.52 -8.32 1.98
N THR A 148 -18.64 -7.25 1.19
CA THR A 148 -17.50 -6.60 0.53
C THR A 148 -16.52 -6.03 1.56
N TYR A 149 -17.01 -5.31 2.57
CA TYR A 149 -16.20 -4.74 3.64
C TYR A 149 -15.49 -5.82 4.47
N CYS A 150 -16.24 -6.84 4.92
CA CYS A 150 -15.73 -7.98 5.68
C CYS A 150 -14.69 -8.77 4.89
N PHE A 151 -14.98 -9.08 3.62
CA PHE A 151 -14.05 -9.80 2.77
C PHE A 151 -12.78 -8.99 2.50
N ALA A 152 -12.90 -7.69 2.23
CA ALA A 152 -11.75 -6.81 2.02
C ALA A 152 -10.85 -6.75 3.27
N GLY A 153 -11.45 -6.58 4.46
CA GLY A 153 -10.72 -6.54 5.72
C GLY A 153 -10.04 -7.85 6.06
N ILE A 154 -10.80 -8.96 6.10
CA ILE A 154 -10.27 -10.28 6.46
C ILE A 154 -9.20 -10.73 5.46
N SER A 155 -9.40 -10.53 4.16
CA SER A 155 -8.39 -10.89 3.16
C SER A 155 -7.11 -10.07 3.35
N SER A 156 -7.24 -8.78 3.68
CA SER A 156 -6.09 -7.90 3.92
C SER A 156 -5.31 -8.25 5.19
N CYS A 157 -5.83 -9.11 6.07
CA CYS A 157 -5.05 -9.67 7.17
C CYS A 157 -4.03 -10.73 6.72
N PHE A 158 -4.15 -11.27 5.50
CA PHE A 158 -3.32 -12.38 5.02
C PHE A 158 -2.61 -12.10 3.69
N MET A 159 -3.04 -11.10 2.95
CA MET A 159 -2.44 -10.66 1.70
C MET A 159 -2.40 -9.14 1.65
N SER A 160 -1.64 -8.57 0.72
CA SER A 160 -1.53 -7.12 0.64
C SER A 160 -2.88 -6.43 0.41
N GLU A 161 -3.13 -5.34 1.12
CA GLU A 161 -4.30 -4.47 0.91
C GLU A 161 -4.46 -4.03 -0.57
N HIS A 162 -3.34 -3.84 -1.28
CA HIS A 162 -3.35 -3.50 -2.72
C HIS A 162 -3.77 -4.69 -3.58
N ALA A 163 -3.34 -5.90 -3.24
CA ALA A 163 -3.73 -7.13 -3.93
C ALA A 163 -5.24 -7.36 -3.79
N VAL A 164 -5.78 -7.23 -2.57
CA VAL A 164 -7.23 -7.34 -2.31
C VAL A 164 -8.01 -6.30 -3.11
N ALA A 165 -7.56 -5.05 -3.12
CA ALA A 165 -8.21 -3.98 -3.89
C ALA A 165 -8.19 -4.27 -5.40
N VAL A 166 -7.08 -4.79 -5.95
CA VAL A 166 -6.97 -5.18 -7.37
C VAL A 166 -7.96 -6.29 -7.74
N ILE A 167 -8.20 -7.24 -6.84
CA ILE A 167 -9.18 -8.32 -7.06
C ILE A 167 -10.61 -7.78 -6.99
N LEU A 168 -10.91 -6.98 -5.96
CA LEU A 168 -12.27 -6.50 -5.69
C LEU A 168 -12.72 -5.40 -6.64
N PHE A 169 -11.83 -4.54 -7.09
CA PHE A 169 -12.17 -3.41 -7.95
C PHE A 169 -12.93 -3.83 -9.24
N PRO A 170 -12.44 -4.77 -10.06
CA PRO A 170 -13.17 -5.19 -11.27
C PRO A 170 -14.48 -5.91 -10.93
N ILE A 171 -14.56 -6.61 -9.79
CA ILE A 171 -15.80 -7.29 -9.36
C ILE A 171 -16.86 -6.25 -8.96
N ILE A 172 -16.48 -5.26 -8.16
CA ILE A 172 -17.35 -4.15 -7.78
C ILE A 172 -17.76 -3.34 -9.00
N HIS A 173 -16.83 -3.10 -9.92
CA HIS A 173 -17.11 -2.42 -11.18
C HIS A 173 -18.18 -3.16 -11.99
N GLU A 174 -18.09 -4.48 -12.10
CA GLU A 174 -19.10 -5.31 -12.75
C GLU A 174 -20.46 -5.24 -12.05
N ILE A 175 -20.49 -5.27 -10.70
CA ILE A 175 -21.72 -5.12 -9.91
C ILE A 175 -22.38 -3.77 -10.22
N VAL A 176 -21.59 -2.69 -10.23
CA VAL A 176 -22.08 -1.34 -10.52
C VAL A 176 -22.61 -1.23 -11.95
N GLN A 177 -21.93 -1.84 -12.93
CA GLN A 177 -22.35 -1.85 -14.33
C GLN A 177 -23.62 -2.68 -14.55
N SER A 178 -23.69 -3.88 -14.00
CA SER A 178 -24.86 -4.78 -14.13
C SER A 178 -26.14 -4.20 -13.52
N LEU A 179 -26.00 -3.33 -12.52
CA LEU A 179 -27.11 -2.58 -11.91
C LEU A 179 -27.43 -1.27 -12.63
N ASN A 180 -26.73 -0.93 -13.72
CA ASN A 180 -26.88 0.33 -14.47
C ASN A 180 -26.81 1.59 -13.58
N LEU A 181 -25.95 1.56 -12.55
CA LEU A 181 -25.82 2.69 -11.62
C LEU A 181 -25.10 3.85 -12.32
N LYS A 182 -25.68 5.05 -12.22
CA LYS A 182 -25.08 6.27 -12.78
C LYS A 182 -23.79 6.61 -12.03
N ARG A 183 -22.72 6.94 -12.78
CA ARG A 183 -21.51 7.53 -12.20
C ARG A 183 -21.88 8.80 -11.41
N GLU A 184 -21.25 8.94 -10.24
CA GLU A 184 -21.38 10.08 -9.31
C GLU A 184 -22.72 10.23 -8.55
N ASN A 185 -23.80 9.63 -9.03
CA ASN A 185 -25.15 9.79 -8.45
C ASN A 185 -25.75 8.52 -7.81
N SER A 186 -24.93 7.49 -7.54
CA SER A 186 -25.38 6.31 -6.78
C SER A 186 -24.72 6.25 -5.40
N VAL A 187 -25.55 6.24 -4.36
CA VAL A 187 -25.10 6.06 -2.97
C VAL A 187 -24.60 4.63 -2.78
N PHE A 188 -25.33 3.64 -3.31
CA PHE A 188 -24.92 2.24 -3.25
C PHE A 188 -23.59 1.97 -3.97
N GLY A 189 -23.40 2.50 -5.19
CA GLY A 189 -22.14 2.36 -5.91
C GLY A 189 -20.95 2.94 -5.12
N LYS A 190 -21.11 4.14 -4.55
CA LYS A 190 -20.11 4.75 -3.65
C LYS A 190 -19.85 3.85 -2.44
N SER A 191 -20.90 3.32 -1.80
CA SER A 191 -20.79 2.47 -0.61
C SER A 191 -19.96 1.21 -0.86
N LEU A 192 -20.05 0.58 -2.03
CA LEU A 192 -19.26 -0.60 -2.38
C LEU A 192 -17.78 -0.27 -2.53
N TYR A 193 -17.45 0.82 -3.21
CA TYR A 193 -16.06 1.27 -3.35
C TYR A 193 -15.45 1.70 -2.01
N PHE A 194 -16.23 2.39 -1.14
CA PHE A 194 -15.78 2.71 0.21
C PHE A 194 -15.65 1.47 1.10
N ALA A 195 -16.57 0.51 1.00
CA ALA A 195 -16.48 -0.77 1.70
C ALA A 195 -15.20 -1.52 1.35
N MET A 196 -14.84 -1.58 0.06
CA MET A 196 -13.57 -2.13 -0.38
C MET A 196 -12.39 -1.33 0.18
N ALA A 197 -12.35 -0.02 -0.03
CA ALA A 197 -11.19 0.81 0.33
C ALA A 197 -10.94 0.81 1.84
N TRP A 198 -11.96 1.06 2.65
CA TRP A 198 -11.84 1.09 4.11
C TRP A 198 -11.60 -0.30 4.68
N GLY A 199 -12.27 -1.33 4.15
CA GLY A 199 -12.02 -2.71 4.54
C GLY A 199 -10.57 -3.09 4.32
N CYS A 200 -10.01 -2.83 3.13
CA CYS A 200 -8.61 -3.10 2.82
C CYS A 200 -7.63 -2.40 3.76
N ILE A 201 -7.79 -1.09 3.96
CA ILE A 201 -6.88 -0.29 4.79
C ILE A 201 -6.94 -0.72 6.27
N ILE A 202 -8.14 -0.87 6.82
CA ILE A 202 -8.31 -1.22 8.24
C ILE A 202 -7.82 -2.65 8.50
N GLY A 203 -8.19 -3.60 7.64
CA GLY A 203 -7.73 -4.99 7.73
C GLY A 203 -6.21 -5.13 7.55
N GLY A 204 -5.63 -4.34 6.63
CA GLY A 204 -4.20 -4.32 6.35
C GLY A 204 -3.32 -3.97 7.55
N ALA A 205 -3.88 -3.27 8.54
CA ALA A 205 -3.18 -2.90 9.78
C ALA A 205 -3.17 -4.02 10.84
N MET A 206 -3.99 -5.07 10.71
CA MET A 206 -4.16 -6.13 11.73
C MET A 206 -2.95 -7.04 11.87
N THR A 207 -2.27 -7.34 10.77
CA THR A 207 -1.12 -8.24 10.76
C THR A 207 0.04 -7.61 9.99
N VAL A 208 1.22 -8.18 10.14
CA VAL A 208 2.40 -7.75 9.36
C VAL A 208 2.25 -8.02 7.85
N LEU A 209 1.30 -8.87 7.46
CA LEU A 209 1.12 -9.35 6.10
C LEU A 209 0.33 -8.39 5.21
N GLY A 210 -0.52 -7.55 5.82
CA GLY A 210 -1.47 -6.72 5.10
C GLY A 210 -0.85 -5.47 4.49
N GLY A 211 -0.34 -4.59 5.35
CA GLY A 211 0.28 -3.32 4.96
C GLY A 211 1.79 -3.33 5.13
N GLY A 212 2.54 -2.87 4.12
CA GLY A 212 4.00 -2.76 4.20
C GLY A 212 4.52 -1.78 5.27
N ARG A 213 3.63 -0.96 5.85
CA ARG A 213 3.94 -0.02 6.95
C ARG A 213 4.26 -0.76 8.25
N VAL A 214 3.65 -1.92 8.46
CA VAL A 214 3.82 -2.69 9.69
C VAL A 214 5.22 -3.31 9.78
N PRO A 215 5.72 -4.03 8.76
CA PRO A 215 7.10 -4.51 8.76
C PRO A 215 8.14 -3.39 8.92
N LEU A 216 7.89 -2.23 8.32
CA LEU A 216 8.73 -1.05 8.49
C LEU A 216 8.78 -0.60 9.95
N GLY A 217 7.62 -0.45 10.60
CA GLY A 217 7.55 -0.04 12.00
C GLY A 217 8.20 -1.05 12.96
N ILE A 218 8.05 -2.35 12.70
CA ILE A 218 8.72 -3.41 13.48
C ILE A 218 10.23 -3.32 13.33
N GLU A 219 10.73 -3.09 12.12
CA GLU A 219 12.16 -2.93 11.88
C GLU A 219 12.73 -1.69 12.58
N MET A 220 12.02 -0.56 12.52
CA MET A 220 12.42 0.66 13.23
C MET A 220 12.46 0.43 14.75
N LEU A 221 11.49 -0.30 15.31
CA LEU A 221 11.45 -0.64 16.74
C LEU A 221 12.63 -1.53 17.14
N GLU A 222 12.92 -2.55 16.35
CA GLU A 222 14.03 -3.47 16.61
C GLU A 222 15.37 -2.71 16.62
N LYS A 223 15.58 -1.83 15.65
CA LYS A 223 16.78 -0.99 15.59
C LYS A 223 16.87 -0.02 16.76
N ALA A 224 15.79 0.68 17.06
CA ALA A 224 15.76 1.65 18.17
C ALA A 224 16.01 1.00 19.53
N THR A 225 15.70 -0.29 19.68
CA THR A 225 15.91 -1.05 20.92
C THR A 225 17.18 -1.92 20.88
N ALA A 226 18.08 -1.70 19.91
CA ALA A 226 19.29 -2.49 19.72
C ALA A 226 19.04 -4.01 19.70
N GLY A 227 17.93 -4.43 19.08
CA GLY A 227 17.51 -5.83 18.98
C GLY A 227 16.85 -6.41 20.23
N GLN A 228 16.69 -5.63 21.30
CA GLN A 228 16.11 -6.12 22.56
C GLN A 228 14.61 -6.36 22.48
N GLN A 229 13.90 -5.58 21.64
CA GLN A 229 12.47 -5.75 21.41
C GLN A 229 12.18 -5.95 19.93
N THR A 230 11.70 -7.15 19.61
CA THR A 230 11.14 -7.47 18.31
C THR A 230 9.69 -7.89 18.47
N LEU A 231 8.87 -7.56 17.48
CA LEU A 231 7.48 -7.96 17.45
C LEU A 231 7.30 -9.04 16.39
N GLY A 232 7.20 -10.28 16.86
CA GLY A 232 6.71 -11.38 16.04
C GLY A 232 5.30 -11.13 15.52
N ILE A 233 4.91 -11.88 14.49
CA ILE A 233 3.59 -11.76 13.84
C ILE A 233 2.47 -11.92 14.86
N LEU A 234 2.56 -12.93 15.72
CA LEU A 234 1.55 -13.22 16.73
C LEU A 234 1.45 -12.10 17.76
N LYS A 235 2.58 -11.62 18.28
CA LYS A 235 2.60 -10.57 19.29
C LYS A 235 2.07 -9.25 18.73
N TYR A 236 2.50 -8.87 17.54
CA TYR A 236 1.97 -7.69 16.84
C TYR A 236 0.47 -7.80 16.63
N THR A 237 -0.01 -8.96 16.15
CA THR A 237 -1.44 -9.19 15.90
C THR A 237 -2.24 -9.06 17.20
N GLN A 238 -1.76 -9.62 18.31
CA GLN A 238 -2.43 -9.49 19.61
C GLN A 238 -2.55 -8.04 20.10
N LEU A 239 -1.51 -7.23 19.87
CA LEU A 239 -1.48 -5.83 20.27
C LEU A 239 -2.39 -4.96 19.40
N SER A 240 -2.40 -5.19 18.08
CA SER A 240 -3.18 -4.42 17.12
C SER A 240 -4.64 -4.85 17.04
N PHE A 241 -4.95 -6.13 17.32
CA PHE A 241 -6.29 -6.71 17.14
C PHE A 241 -7.42 -5.93 17.84
N PRO A 242 -7.31 -5.52 19.11
CA PRO A 242 -8.38 -4.75 19.76
C PRO A 242 -8.65 -3.41 19.07
N LEU A 243 -7.60 -2.69 18.70
CA LEU A 243 -7.72 -1.40 18.03
C LEU A 243 -8.31 -1.57 16.63
N VAL A 244 -7.81 -2.53 15.86
CA VAL A 244 -8.31 -2.79 14.50
C VAL A 244 -9.75 -3.26 14.55
N LEU A 245 -10.14 -4.09 15.52
CA LEU A 245 -11.53 -4.52 15.66
C LEU A 245 -12.47 -3.34 15.95
N LEU A 246 -12.05 -2.39 16.80
CA LEU A 246 -12.80 -1.16 17.06
C LEU A 246 -12.92 -0.28 15.82
N LEU A 247 -11.81 -0.07 15.09
CA LEU A 247 -11.82 0.64 13.82
C LEU A 247 -12.68 -0.07 12.77
N PHE A 248 -12.66 -1.41 12.76
CA PHE A 248 -13.42 -2.22 11.82
C PHE A 248 -14.93 -2.10 12.09
N ALA A 249 -15.33 -2.18 13.36
CA ALA A 249 -16.72 -1.97 13.76
C ALA A 249 -17.18 -0.53 13.53
N GLY A 250 -16.34 0.46 13.84
CA GLY A 250 -16.61 1.87 13.62
C GLY A 250 -16.74 2.21 12.13
N GLY A 251 -15.84 1.70 11.29
CA GLY A 251 -15.88 1.85 9.83
C GLY A 251 -17.12 1.21 9.23
N TRP A 252 -17.51 0.02 9.69
CA TRP A 252 -18.75 -0.63 9.27
C TRP A 252 -20.00 0.16 9.65
N LEU A 253 -20.05 0.68 10.88
CA LEU A 253 -21.16 1.52 11.35
C LEU A 253 -21.24 2.83 10.57
N ALA A 254 -20.10 3.49 10.35
CA ALA A 254 -20.00 4.70 9.55
C ALA A 254 -20.46 4.46 8.10
N LEU A 255 -20.08 3.35 7.47
CA LEU A 255 -20.56 2.99 6.14
C LEU A 255 -22.09 2.86 6.10
N LYS A 256 -22.69 2.23 7.11
CA LYS A 256 -24.15 2.07 7.18
C LYS A 256 -24.90 3.38 7.39
N ILE A 257 -24.34 4.29 8.19
CA ILE A 257 -24.98 5.57 8.51
C ILE A 257 -24.81 6.57 7.36
N MET A 258 -23.61 6.66 6.78
CA MET A 258 -23.29 7.65 5.75
C MET A 258 -23.78 7.25 4.36
N PHE A 259 -23.87 5.95 4.07
CA PHE A 259 -24.22 5.45 2.74
C PHE A 259 -25.35 4.41 2.79
N PRO A 260 -26.57 4.79 3.22
CA PRO A 260 -27.72 3.89 3.18
C PRO A 260 -28.02 3.48 1.73
N PRO A 261 -28.28 2.19 1.44
CA PRO A 261 -28.54 1.72 0.08
C PRO A 261 -29.75 2.43 -0.55
N ASP A 262 -29.56 3.00 -1.74
CA ASP A 262 -30.58 3.68 -2.55
C ASP A 262 -31.31 2.75 -3.53
N ILE A 263 -30.94 1.48 -3.56
CA ILE A 263 -31.56 0.42 -4.36
C ILE A 263 -32.11 -0.69 -3.47
N HIS A 264 -33.12 -1.40 -3.98
CA HIS A 264 -33.73 -2.54 -3.29
C HIS A 264 -33.40 -3.89 -3.93
N ASP A 265 -33.22 -3.92 -5.25
CA ASP A 265 -32.95 -5.13 -6.00
C ASP A 265 -31.49 -5.20 -6.45
N ILE A 266 -30.86 -6.35 -6.19
CA ILE A 266 -29.50 -6.71 -6.62
C ILE A 266 -29.45 -8.01 -7.40
N GLU A 267 -30.59 -8.56 -7.80
CA GLU A 267 -30.68 -9.77 -8.61
C GLU A 267 -29.88 -9.68 -9.92
N PRO A 268 -29.85 -8.54 -10.66
CA PRO A 268 -29.00 -8.42 -11.85
C PRO A 268 -27.52 -8.61 -11.54
N ALA A 269 -27.03 -8.03 -10.45
CA ALA A 269 -25.65 -8.21 -9.99
C ALA A 269 -25.39 -9.66 -9.59
N ARG A 270 -26.31 -10.29 -8.83
CA ARG A 270 -26.15 -11.69 -8.43
C ARG A 270 -26.11 -12.64 -9.64
N LYS A 271 -26.93 -12.39 -10.67
CA LYS A 271 -26.90 -13.15 -11.94
C LYS A 271 -25.55 -12.98 -12.65
N ALA A 272 -25.05 -11.75 -12.76
CA ALA A 272 -23.75 -11.47 -13.37
C ALA A 272 -22.60 -12.16 -12.62
N LEU A 273 -22.57 -12.08 -11.29
CA LEU A 273 -21.58 -12.76 -10.44
C LEU A 273 -21.64 -14.28 -10.60
N LYS A 274 -22.85 -14.86 -10.58
CA LYS A 274 -23.05 -16.30 -10.74
C LYS A 274 -22.61 -16.78 -12.12
N GLN A 275 -22.90 -16.02 -13.18
CA GLN A 275 -22.44 -16.35 -14.53
C GLN A 275 -20.90 -16.37 -14.61
N LYS A 276 -20.22 -15.37 -14.03
CA LYS A 276 -18.74 -15.35 -13.98
C LYS A 276 -18.19 -16.49 -13.11
N SER A 277 -18.84 -16.82 -11.99
CA SER A 277 -18.50 -17.95 -11.12
C SER A 277 -18.53 -19.28 -11.88
N LEU A 278 -19.59 -19.51 -12.68
CA LEU A 278 -19.74 -20.72 -13.49
C LEU A 278 -18.67 -20.83 -14.58
N VAL A 279 -18.25 -19.72 -15.18
CA VAL A 279 -17.21 -19.69 -16.24
C VAL A 279 -15.83 -20.09 -15.70
N MET A 280 -15.54 -19.84 -14.41
CA MET A 280 -14.26 -20.25 -13.81
C MET A 280 -14.10 -21.77 -13.63
N GLY A 281 -15.16 -22.56 -13.81
CA GLY A 281 -15.10 -24.02 -13.75
C GLY A 281 -14.64 -24.59 -12.40
N ARG A 282 -14.07 -25.80 -12.43
CA ARG A 282 -13.62 -26.53 -11.23
C ARG A 282 -12.27 -26.04 -10.73
N VAL A 283 -12.03 -26.21 -9.42
CA VAL A 283 -10.76 -25.88 -8.78
C VAL A 283 -9.61 -26.68 -9.42
N THR A 284 -8.61 -25.97 -9.91
CA THR A 284 -7.47 -26.56 -10.62
C THR A 284 -6.43 -27.14 -9.66
N PHE A 285 -5.53 -28.00 -10.16
CA PHE A 285 -4.40 -28.50 -9.36
C PHE A 285 -3.48 -27.36 -8.90
N GLN A 286 -3.24 -26.36 -9.76
CA GLN A 286 -2.45 -25.17 -9.44
C GLN A 286 -3.08 -24.37 -8.28
N GLU A 287 -4.40 -24.14 -8.32
CA GLU A 287 -5.11 -23.45 -7.23
C GLU A 287 -4.95 -24.18 -5.90
N LYS A 288 -5.07 -25.52 -5.89
CA LYS A 288 -4.89 -26.35 -4.68
C LYS A 288 -3.45 -26.32 -4.17
N GLY A 289 -2.47 -26.45 -5.07
CA GLY A 289 -1.06 -26.42 -4.71
C GLY A 289 -0.64 -25.07 -4.13
N ILE A 290 -1.07 -23.97 -4.75
CA ILE A 290 -0.80 -22.61 -4.24
C ILE A 290 -1.48 -22.39 -2.89
N ALA A 291 -2.73 -22.84 -2.74
CA ALA A 291 -3.44 -22.77 -1.45
C ALA A 291 -2.70 -23.55 -0.36
N LEU A 292 -2.17 -24.74 -0.68
CA LEU A 292 -1.39 -25.56 0.25
C LEU A 292 -0.09 -24.86 0.67
N VAL A 293 0.67 -24.32 -0.29
CA VAL A 293 1.90 -23.58 0.01
C VAL A 293 1.60 -22.33 0.82
N MET A 294 0.54 -21.58 0.50
CA MET A 294 0.12 -20.41 1.27
C MET A 294 -0.29 -20.80 2.70
N GLY A 295 -1.06 -21.88 2.87
CA GLY A 295 -1.44 -22.41 4.18
C GLY A 295 -0.23 -22.84 5.01
N GLY A 296 0.74 -23.53 4.39
CA GLY A 296 2.00 -23.90 5.03
C GLY A 296 2.85 -22.67 5.40
N THR A 297 2.88 -21.65 4.55
CA THR A 297 3.59 -20.39 4.80
C THR A 297 2.99 -19.65 5.99
N LEU A 298 1.66 -19.53 6.05
CA LEU A 298 0.94 -18.95 7.18
C LEU A 298 1.25 -19.72 8.48
N PHE A 299 1.18 -21.05 8.44
CA PHE A 299 1.52 -21.88 9.59
C PHE A 299 2.97 -21.64 10.08
N CYS A 300 3.94 -21.60 9.17
CA CYS A 300 5.33 -21.30 9.50
C CYS A 300 5.51 -19.90 10.06
N TRP A 301 4.82 -18.90 9.53
CA TRP A 301 4.87 -17.52 10.00
C TRP A 301 4.38 -17.37 11.45
N PHE A 302 3.25 -18.00 11.79
CA PHE A 302 2.71 -17.93 13.16
C PHE A 302 3.47 -18.82 14.16
N GLY A 303 3.97 -19.98 13.73
CA GLY A 303 4.64 -20.94 14.62
C GLY A 303 6.15 -20.76 14.76
N TYR A 304 6.82 -20.34 13.69
CA TYR A 304 8.29 -20.32 13.58
C TYR A 304 8.85 -18.98 13.07
N GLY A 305 8.00 -17.95 12.90
CA GLY A 305 8.39 -16.65 12.36
C GLY A 305 9.52 -15.97 13.12
N ASP A 306 9.52 -16.09 14.46
CA ASP A 306 10.51 -15.46 15.33
C ASP A 306 11.89 -16.14 15.25
N GLN A 307 11.92 -17.45 14.96
CA GLN A 307 13.16 -18.25 14.92
C GLN A 307 13.77 -18.28 13.51
N LEU A 308 12.94 -18.50 12.49
CA LEU A 308 13.39 -18.67 11.11
C LEU A 308 13.46 -17.34 10.35
N GLY A 309 12.81 -16.29 10.85
CA GLY A 309 12.68 -15.00 10.20
C GLY A 309 11.56 -14.98 9.15
N ILE A 310 10.64 -14.04 9.30
CA ILE A 310 9.45 -13.92 8.45
C ILE A 310 9.80 -13.72 6.96
N ALA A 311 10.90 -13.02 6.66
CA ALA A 311 11.39 -12.82 5.29
C ALA A 311 11.90 -14.13 4.67
N ASN A 312 12.65 -14.94 5.42
CA ASN A 312 13.19 -16.21 4.95
C ASN A 312 12.09 -17.20 4.62
N ILE A 313 11.06 -17.30 5.49
CA ILE A 313 9.88 -18.13 5.25
C ILE A 313 9.20 -17.74 3.93
N ALA A 314 9.05 -16.43 3.68
CA ALA A 314 8.44 -15.93 2.44
C ALA A 314 9.27 -16.30 1.19
N ILE A 315 10.59 -16.12 1.26
CA ILE A 315 11.52 -16.44 0.15
C ILE A 315 11.50 -17.95 -0.14
N ILE A 316 11.55 -18.79 0.89
CA ILE A 316 11.50 -20.25 0.74
C ILE A 316 10.16 -20.67 0.14
N ALA A 317 9.04 -20.08 0.58
CA ALA A 317 7.72 -20.34 0.00
C ALA A 317 7.66 -20.01 -1.49
N ILE A 318 8.27 -18.90 -1.92
CA ILE A 318 8.40 -18.56 -3.35
C ILE A 318 9.18 -19.66 -4.08
N VAL A 319 10.36 -20.04 -3.58
CA VAL A 319 11.18 -21.09 -4.19
C VAL A 319 10.37 -22.38 -4.33
N LEU A 320 9.61 -22.77 -3.30
CA LEU A 320 8.74 -23.94 -3.33
C LEU A 320 7.66 -23.84 -4.41
N LEU A 321 7.02 -22.67 -4.61
CA LEU A 321 6.03 -22.48 -5.68
C LEU A 321 6.62 -22.73 -7.07
N PHE A 322 7.87 -22.31 -7.30
CA PHE A 322 8.58 -22.51 -8.57
C PHE A 322 9.07 -23.96 -8.74
N VAL A 323 9.66 -24.55 -7.69
CA VAL A 323 10.15 -25.94 -7.73
C VAL A 323 9.01 -26.93 -7.95
N LEU A 324 7.83 -26.68 -7.36
CA LEU A 324 6.63 -27.49 -7.57
C LEU A 324 5.94 -27.20 -8.92
N ASN A 325 6.50 -26.32 -9.75
CA ASN A 325 5.96 -25.90 -11.05
C ASN A 325 4.49 -25.42 -10.96
N LEU A 326 4.14 -24.76 -9.85
CA LEU A 326 2.81 -24.21 -9.62
C LEU A 326 2.64 -22.85 -10.30
N ILE A 327 3.74 -22.09 -10.42
CA ILE A 327 3.78 -20.78 -11.05
C ILE A 327 4.97 -20.64 -12.01
N THR A 328 4.90 -19.63 -12.89
CA THR A 328 6.02 -19.16 -13.72
C THR A 328 6.22 -17.68 -13.46
N TRP A 329 7.43 -17.19 -13.71
CA TRP A 329 7.77 -15.78 -13.43
C TRP A 329 6.86 -14.82 -14.20
N LYS A 330 6.62 -15.12 -15.48
CA LYS A 330 5.73 -14.35 -16.35
C LYS A 330 4.30 -14.23 -15.82
N MET A 331 3.81 -15.23 -15.08
CA MET A 331 2.46 -15.18 -14.49
C MET A 331 2.38 -14.24 -13.30
N VAL A 332 3.41 -14.19 -12.46
CA VAL A 332 3.41 -13.37 -11.24
C VAL A 332 3.88 -11.94 -11.49
N GLU A 333 4.82 -11.72 -12.42
CA GLU A 333 5.43 -10.41 -12.69
C GLU A 333 4.41 -9.30 -12.93
N ALA A 334 3.34 -9.60 -13.69
CA ALA A 334 2.28 -8.63 -14.00
C ALA A 334 1.46 -8.18 -12.78
N HIS A 335 1.50 -8.94 -11.69
CA HIS A 335 0.71 -8.71 -10.48
C HIS A 335 1.57 -8.20 -9.31
N ILE A 336 2.90 -8.19 -9.45
CA ILE A 336 3.80 -7.68 -8.42
C ILE A 336 3.79 -6.14 -8.45
N ASN A 337 3.60 -5.52 -7.28
CA ASN A 337 3.69 -4.08 -7.15
C ASN A 337 5.13 -3.63 -6.88
N TRP A 338 5.93 -3.56 -7.95
CA TRP A 338 7.33 -3.10 -7.89
C TRP A 338 7.47 -1.68 -7.36
N ALA A 339 6.49 -0.82 -7.62
CA ALA A 339 6.53 0.55 -7.14
C ALA A 339 6.55 0.60 -5.60
N ILE A 340 5.80 -0.26 -4.93
CA ILE A 340 5.79 -0.31 -3.47
C ILE A 340 7.10 -0.87 -2.91
N VAL A 341 7.66 -1.91 -3.52
CA VAL A 341 8.96 -2.47 -3.09
C VAL A 341 10.05 -1.40 -3.15
N LEU A 342 10.14 -0.68 -4.28
CA LEU A 342 11.08 0.42 -4.47
C LEU A 342 10.81 1.59 -3.52
N MET A 343 9.53 1.90 -3.29
CA MET A 343 9.12 2.96 -2.37
C MET A 343 9.65 2.70 -0.96
N TYR A 344 9.36 1.51 -0.40
CA TYR A 344 9.84 1.14 0.94
C TYR A 344 11.35 1.05 1.02
N GLY A 345 12.02 0.49 0.00
CA GLY A 345 13.48 0.42 -0.03
C GLY A 345 14.13 1.81 0.06
N GLY A 346 13.61 2.81 -0.66
CA GLY A 346 14.12 4.18 -0.56
C GLY A 346 13.68 4.92 0.69
N ALA A 347 12.48 4.66 1.22
CA ALA A 347 12.03 5.24 2.48
C ALA A 347 12.86 4.71 3.67
N ILE A 348 13.17 3.41 3.68
CA ILE A 348 14.08 2.80 4.66
C ILE A 348 15.46 3.41 4.51
N CYS A 349 16.04 3.41 3.30
CA CYS A 349 17.35 4.03 3.06
C CYS A 349 17.42 5.47 3.60
N LEU A 350 16.44 6.32 3.26
CA LEU A 350 16.38 7.69 3.74
C LEU A 350 16.24 7.77 5.27
N GLY A 351 15.40 6.93 5.88
CA GLY A 351 15.23 6.87 7.33
C GLY A 351 16.48 6.42 8.08
N GLU A 352 17.21 5.43 7.57
CA GLU A 352 18.49 4.97 8.13
C GLU A 352 19.56 6.05 8.04
N VAL A 353 19.66 6.70 6.87
CA VAL A 353 20.59 7.81 6.68
C VAL A 353 20.26 8.99 7.60
N MET A 354 18.97 9.27 7.85
CA MET A 354 18.56 10.26 8.85
C MET A 354 18.94 9.87 10.28
N ALA A 355 18.85 8.58 10.64
CA ALA A 355 19.22 8.10 11.96
C ALA A 355 20.74 8.19 12.16
N GLU A 356 21.54 7.72 11.20
CA GLU A 356 23.01 7.72 11.32
C GLU A 356 23.63 9.13 11.26
N SER A 357 23.04 10.03 10.48
CA SER A 357 23.51 11.43 10.41
C SER A 357 23.13 12.28 11.63
N GLY A 358 22.30 11.76 12.54
CA GLY A 358 21.77 12.48 13.70
C GLY A 358 20.57 13.41 13.37
N ALA A 359 20.19 13.53 12.10
CA ALA A 359 19.07 14.35 11.64
C ALA A 359 17.73 13.93 12.25
N ALA A 360 17.47 12.63 12.38
CA ALA A 360 16.23 12.11 12.95
C ALA A 360 16.07 12.51 14.43
N LEU A 361 17.16 12.35 15.21
CA LEU A 361 17.16 12.71 16.64
C LEU A 361 17.02 14.23 16.82
N TRP A 362 17.78 15.01 16.07
CA TRP A 362 17.69 16.47 16.10
C TRP A 362 16.27 16.96 15.79
N LEU A 363 15.63 16.42 14.75
CA LEU A 363 14.27 16.80 14.39
C LEU A 363 13.26 16.41 15.49
N ALA A 364 13.42 15.22 16.09
CA ALA A 364 12.57 14.77 17.18
C ALA A 364 12.69 15.66 18.43
N GLU A 365 13.92 16.03 18.81
CA GLU A 365 14.16 16.93 19.95
C GLU A 365 13.52 18.31 19.71
N LYS A 366 13.67 18.90 18.52
CA LYS A 366 13.07 20.20 18.22
C LYS A 366 11.54 20.17 18.17
N LEU A 367 10.95 19.08 17.68
CA LEU A 367 9.49 18.99 17.51
C LEU A 367 8.75 18.52 18.77
N PHE A 368 9.36 17.67 19.59
CA PHE A 368 8.63 17.01 20.69
C PHE A 368 9.10 17.43 22.08
N SER A 369 10.29 18.02 22.24
CA SER A 369 10.73 18.48 23.57
C SER A 369 9.78 19.54 24.13
N GLY A 370 9.32 19.34 25.36
CA GLY A 370 8.36 20.23 26.04
C GLY A 370 6.91 20.14 25.58
N LEU A 371 6.60 19.42 24.48
CA LEU A 371 5.23 19.22 23.99
C LEU A 371 4.69 17.83 24.38
N VAL A 372 5.54 16.83 24.43
CA VAL A 372 5.15 15.43 24.66
C VAL A 372 5.64 14.98 26.04
N GLU A 373 4.79 15.13 27.04
CA GLU A 373 5.06 14.64 28.40
C GLU A 373 4.52 13.22 28.66
N SER A 374 3.65 12.72 27.77
CA SER A 374 3.10 11.36 27.87
C SER A 374 2.93 10.71 26.50
N GLY A 375 2.93 9.37 26.48
CA GLY A 375 2.69 8.60 25.25
C GLY A 375 1.33 8.86 24.60
N LEU A 376 0.31 9.28 25.37
CA LEU A 376 -1.00 9.67 24.81
C LEU A 376 -0.92 10.98 24.04
N VAL A 377 -0.21 11.97 24.57
CA VAL A 377 0.01 13.25 23.87
C VAL A 377 0.81 13.02 22.60
N PHE A 378 1.81 12.13 22.64
CA PHE A 378 2.54 11.71 21.44
C PHE A 378 1.59 11.16 20.36
N LEU A 379 0.74 10.19 20.74
CA LEU A 379 -0.21 9.57 19.81
C LEU A 379 -1.21 10.57 19.24
N LEU A 380 -1.68 11.53 20.05
CA LEU A 380 -2.59 12.59 19.59
C LEU A 380 -1.90 13.55 18.62
N VAL A 381 -0.69 13.99 18.92
CA VAL A 381 0.11 14.83 18.02
C VAL A 381 0.33 14.11 16.70
N MET A 382 0.72 12.83 16.74
CA MET A 382 0.89 12.02 15.53
C MET A 382 -0.41 11.84 14.76
N ALA A 383 -1.55 11.65 15.42
CA ALA A 383 -2.86 11.50 14.78
C ALA A 383 -3.35 12.81 14.12
N VAL A 384 -2.94 13.98 14.63
CA VAL A 384 -3.24 15.29 14.02
C VAL A 384 -2.33 15.57 12.82
N LEU A 385 -1.08 15.10 12.88
CA LEU A 385 -0.10 15.26 11.80
C LEU A 385 -0.32 14.29 10.63
N SER A 386 -0.91 13.11 10.88
CA SER A 386 -1.23 12.07 9.89
C SER A 386 -2.53 12.36 9.15
#